data_AF-A0A928EZE6-F1
#
_entry.id   AF-A0A928EZE6-F1
#
_cell.length_a   1.000
_cell.length_b   1.000
_cell.length_c   1.000
_cell.angle_alpha   90.00
_cell.angle_beta   90.00
_cell.angle_gamma   90.00
#
_symmetry.space_group_name_H-M   'P 1'
#
loop_
_entity.id
_entity.type
_entity.pdbx_description
1 polymer ?
#
loop_
_entity_poly.entity_id
_entity_poly.type
_entity_poly.pdbx_seq_one_letter_code
_entity_poly.pdbx_strand_id
1 'polypeptide(L)'
;MEAYKREFIQFLENAGVLKFGDFTAKSGRKIPYFINAGMIKTGNDIATLGEFYAKAYFEKLGKKPSVLYGPAYKGISLSVSAAVALSKNGLNVPFFFNRKEVKDHGEGGVFVGYVPTEGEEVVIIEDVITAGTAIRESMEILSHLEGVKVAATFIMVDRKEKGQGEKGAMQEIEEQFGFPVYSIVDVYDIIEYLEADPKNEENVTRIKNYLAVNGAKA
;
A
#
# COMPACT_ATOMS: atom_id res chain seq x y z
N MET A 1 -16.43 -10.98 7.94
CA MET A 1 -15.70 -10.32 6.84
C MET A 1 -16.64 -9.73 5.81
N GLU A 2 -16.37 -8.50 5.36
CA GLU A 2 -17.07 -7.88 4.23
C GLU A 2 -16.73 -8.56 2.89
N ALA A 3 -17.70 -8.68 1.98
CA ALA A 3 -17.53 -9.38 0.70
C ALA A 3 -16.33 -8.87 -0.11
N TYR A 4 -16.12 -7.55 -0.11
CA TYR A 4 -15.00 -6.89 -0.76
C TYR A 4 -13.63 -7.36 -0.29
N LYS A 5 -13.44 -7.50 1.02
CA LYS A 5 -12.15 -7.97 1.58
C LYS A 5 -11.88 -9.42 1.19
N ARG A 6 -12.94 -10.26 1.20
CA ARG A 6 -12.87 -11.65 0.73
C ARG A 6 -12.46 -11.73 -0.74
N GLU A 7 -13.10 -10.93 -1.60
CA GLU A 7 -12.77 -10.84 -3.02
C GLU A 7 -11.33 -10.39 -3.23
N PHE A 8 -10.85 -9.42 -2.44
CA PHE A 8 -9.48 -8.96 -2.52
C PHE A 8 -8.47 -10.05 -2.16
N ILE A 9 -8.67 -10.74 -1.03
CA ILE A 9 -7.75 -11.79 -0.58
C ILE A 9 -7.73 -12.93 -1.61
N GLN A 10 -8.89 -13.32 -2.14
CA GLN A 10 -8.98 -14.32 -3.21
C GLN A 10 -8.23 -13.88 -4.47
N PHE A 11 -8.34 -12.60 -4.85
CA PHE A 11 -7.58 -12.02 -5.95
C PHE A 11 -6.06 -12.10 -5.69
N LEU A 12 -5.61 -11.76 -4.48
CA LEU A 12 -4.19 -11.84 -4.12
C LEU A 12 -3.65 -13.29 -4.21
N GLU A 13 -4.43 -14.29 -3.79
CA GLU A 13 -4.05 -15.71 -3.95
C GLU A 13 -3.99 -16.12 -5.42
N ASN A 14 -5.02 -15.80 -6.20
CA ASN A 14 -5.12 -16.17 -7.61
C ASN A 14 -4.01 -15.53 -8.47
N ALA A 15 -3.68 -14.26 -8.19
CA ALA A 15 -2.57 -13.57 -8.82
C ALA A 15 -1.20 -14.04 -8.30
N GLY A 16 -1.17 -14.90 -7.28
CA GLY A 16 0.05 -15.38 -6.63
C GLY A 16 0.78 -14.30 -5.83
N VAL A 17 0.11 -13.19 -5.51
CA VAL A 17 0.64 -12.12 -4.65
C VAL A 17 0.74 -12.60 -3.20
N LEU A 18 -0.29 -13.30 -2.71
CA LEU A 18 -0.30 -13.95 -1.40
C LEU A 18 0.16 -15.41 -1.56
N LYS A 19 1.23 -15.77 -0.87
CA LYS A 19 1.77 -17.14 -0.84
C LYS A 19 2.03 -17.61 0.58
N PHE A 20 1.85 -18.91 0.81
CA PHE A 20 2.18 -19.58 2.07
C PHE A 20 3.35 -20.55 1.86
N GLY A 21 4.21 -20.68 2.87
CA GLY A 21 5.46 -21.43 2.75
C GLY A 21 6.53 -20.91 3.70
N ASP A 22 7.77 -21.35 3.53
CA ASP A 22 8.89 -20.89 4.35
C ASP A 22 9.69 -19.83 3.58
N PHE A 23 9.55 -18.58 3.98
CA PHE A 23 10.28 -17.47 3.36
C PHE A 23 11.20 -16.78 4.37
N THR A 24 12.16 -16.02 3.85
CA THR A 24 13.05 -15.18 4.64
C THR A 24 12.89 -13.73 4.18
N ALA A 25 12.44 -12.85 5.09
CA ALA A 25 12.30 -11.43 4.81
C ALA A 25 13.67 -10.76 4.63
N LYS A 26 13.71 -9.54 4.07
CA LYS A 26 14.94 -8.73 4.01
C LYS A 26 15.58 -8.49 5.38
N SER A 27 14.80 -8.49 6.45
CA SER A 27 15.26 -8.39 7.83
C SER A 27 15.90 -9.67 8.38
N GLY A 28 15.89 -10.77 7.62
CA GLY A 28 16.32 -12.11 8.07
C GLY A 28 15.22 -12.90 8.81
N ARG A 29 14.08 -12.28 9.14
CA ARG A 29 12.96 -12.97 9.81
C ARG A 29 12.43 -14.11 8.94
N LYS A 30 12.16 -15.26 9.56
CA LYS A 30 11.40 -16.36 8.95
C LYS A 30 9.92 -16.02 8.98
N ILE A 31 9.28 -16.00 7.82
CA ILE A 31 7.87 -15.63 7.67
C ILE A 31 7.10 -16.80 7.03
N PRO A 32 5.89 -17.13 7.54
CA PRO A 32 5.10 -18.27 7.06
C PRO A 32 4.26 -17.95 5.81
N TYR A 33 4.20 -16.66 5.46
CA TYR A 33 3.52 -16.15 4.29
C TYR A 33 4.31 -14.99 3.69
N PHE A 34 4.12 -14.74 2.42
CA PHE A 34 4.77 -13.65 1.70
C PHE A 34 3.78 -12.92 0.82
N ILE A 35 3.85 -11.59 0.87
CA ILE A 35 3.08 -10.68 0.03
C ILE A 35 4.03 -10.08 -1.00
N ASN A 36 3.82 -10.42 -2.28
CA ASN A 36 4.65 -9.95 -3.37
C ASN A 36 3.85 -9.28 -4.47
N ALA A 37 3.70 -7.96 -4.40
CA ALA A 37 3.04 -7.17 -5.44
C ALA A 37 3.70 -7.31 -6.82
N GLY A 38 4.97 -7.76 -6.91
CA GLY A 38 5.62 -8.06 -8.19
C GLY A 38 5.02 -9.22 -8.97
N MET A 39 4.00 -9.90 -8.40
CA MET A 39 3.22 -10.92 -9.08
C MET A 39 2.06 -10.36 -9.90
N ILE A 40 1.71 -9.09 -9.71
CA ILE A 40 0.81 -8.34 -10.60
C ILE A 40 1.55 -8.10 -11.91
N LYS A 41 1.20 -8.87 -12.95
CA LYS A 41 1.97 -8.93 -14.20
C LYS A 41 1.17 -8.66 -15.45
N THR A 42 -0.16 -8.75 -15.36
CA THR A 42 -1.04 -8.56 -16.52
C THR A 42 -1.85 -7.28 -16.40
N GLY A 43 -2.37 -6.82 -17.55
CA GLY A 43 -3.29 -5.68 -17.60
C GLY A 43 -4.55 -5.89 -16.75
N ASN A 44 -5.08 -7.12 -16.71
CA ASN A 44 -6.23 -7.46 -15.89
C ASN A 44 -5.89 -7.37 -14.39
N ASP A 45 -4.77 -7.94 -13.96
CA ASP A 45 -4.37 -7.90 -12.55
C ASP A 45 -4.19 -6.47 -12.05
N ILE A 46 -3.49 -5.63 -12.81
CA ILE A 46 -3.23 -4.24 -12.38
C ILE A 46 -4.51 -3.40 -12.42
N ALA A 47 -5.40 -3.63 -13.39
CA ALA A 47 -6.70 -2.95 -13.45
C ALA A 47 -7.58 -3.31 -12.26
N THR A 48 -7.69 -4.61 -11.95
CA THR A 48 -8.41 -5.10 -10.77
C THR A 48 -7.82 -4.53 -9.49
N LEU A 49 -6.50 -4.54 -9.32
CA LEU A 49 -5.86 -3.94 -8.14
C LEU A 49 -6.17 -2.43 -8.01
N GLY A 50 -6.18 -1.70 -9.12
CA GLY A 50 -6.59 -0.28 -9.14
C GLY A 50 -8.02 -0.06 -8.65
N GLU A 51 -8.95 -0.95 -8.99
CA GLU A 51 -10.34 -0.92 -8.52
C GLU A 51 -10.43 -1.11 -7.00
N PHE A 52 -9.60 -2.00 -6.42
CA PHE A 52 -9.51 -2.15 -4.97
C PHE A 52 -8.96 -0.88 -4.29
N TYR A 53 -7.89 -0.27 -4.81
CA TYR A 53 -7.41 1.02 -4.27
C TYR A 53 -8.46 2.13 -4.37
N ALA A 54 -9.16 2.24 -5.51
CA ALA A 54 -10.21 3.22 -5.70
C ALA A 54 -11.37 3.01 -4.71
N LYS A 55 -11.75 1.76 -4.44
CA LYS A 55 -12.80 1.45 -3.47
C LYS A 55 -12.38 1.83 -2.04
N ALA A 56 -11.16 1.49 -1.63
CA ALA A 56 -10.62 1.92 -0.34
C ALA A 56 -10.55 3.45 -0.23
N TYR A 57 -10.14 4.13 -1.31
CA TYR A 57 -10.13 5.59 -1.38
C TYR A 57 -11.54 6.16 -1.14
N PHE A 58 -12.55 5.70 -1.89
CA PHE A 58 -13.93 6.18 -1.72
C PHE A 58 -14.48 5.90 -0.32
N GLU A 59 -14.14 4.75 0.27
CA GLU A 59 -14.58 4.40 1.62
C GLU A 59 -14.02 5.36 2.67
N LYS A 60 -12.75 5.74 2.56
CA LYS A 60 -12.07 6.55 3.59
C LYS A 60 -12.14 8.05 3.34
N LEU A 61 -12.08 8.48 2.08
CA LEU A 61 -11.98 9.89 1.67
C LEU A 61 -13.23 10.37 0.90
N GLY A 62 -14.17 9.49 0.56
CA GLY A 62 -15.32 9.84 -0.26
C GLY A 62 -14.88 10.36 -1.63
N LYS A 63 -15.51 11.44 -2.09
CA LYS A 63 -15.17 12.12 -3.35
C LYS A 63 -14.23 13.33 -3.18
N LYS A 64 -13.53 13.44 -2.05
CA LYS A 64 -12.57 14.53 -1.85
C LYS A 64 -11.50 14.45 -2.95
N PRO A 65 -11.29 15.50 -3.76
CA PRO A 65 -10.22 15.50 -4.75
C PRO A 65 -8.86 15.51 -4.06
N SER A 66 -7.93 14.71 -4.54
CA SER A 66 -6.54 14.67 -4.08
C SER A 66 -5.62 14.29 -5.24
N VAL A 67 -4.34 14.62 -5.13
CA VAL A 67 -3.32 14.27 -6.12
C VAL A 67 -2.70 12.93 -5.74
N LEU A 68 -2.75 11.92 -6.61
CA LEU A 68 -2.17 10.62 -6.30
C LEU A 68 -0.66 10.61 -6.52
N TYR A 69 0.11 10.27 -5.50
CA TYR A 69 1.55 10.08 -5.58
C TYR A 69 1.91 8.59 -5.51
N GLY A 70 2.69 8.12 -6.49
CA GLY A 70 3.24 6.76 -6.49
C GLY A 70 4.75 6.76 -6.28
N PRO A 71 5.28 6.27 -5.14
CA PRO A 71 6.73 6.19 -4.94
C PRO A 71 7.41 5.26 -5.96
N ALA A 72 8.58 5.66 -6.46
CA ALA A 72 9.34 4.82 -7.39
C ALA A 72 9.89 3.55 -6.70
N TYR A 73 9.73 2.35 -7.27
CA TYR A 73 9.17 2.06 -8.60
C TYR A 73 7.74 1.50 -8.58
N LYS A 74 7.36 0.78 -7.53
CA LYS A 74 6.10 0.01 -7.52
C LYS A 74 4.87 0.91 -7.44
N GLY A 75 4.94 1.96 -6.62
CA GLY A 75 3.87 2.93 -6.48
C GLY A 75 3.48 3.60 -7.79
N ILE A 76 4.38 3.70 -8.77
CA ILE A 76 4.10 4.29 -10.10
C ILE A 76 2.93 3.57 -10.79
N SER A 77 3.01 2.25 -10.95
CA SER A 77 1.94 1.50 -11.61
C SER A 77 0.65 1.49 -10.79
N LEU A 78 0.77 1.53 -9.46
CA LEU A 78 -0.37 1.51 -8.56
C LEU A 78 -1.13 2.84 -8.57
N SER A 79 -0.45 3.97 -8.51
CA SER A 79 -1.07 5.30 -8.56
C SER A 79 -1.76 5.56 -9.90
N VAL A 80 -1.13 5.15 -11.01
CA VAL A 80 -1.73 5.20 -12.35
C VAL A 80 -3.02 4.38 -12.40
N SER A 81 -2.97 3.12 -11.95
CA SER A 81 -4.14 2.24 -12.02
C SER A 81 -5.28 2.72 -11.09
N ALA A 82 -4.95 3.19 -9.89
CA ALA A 82 -5.91 3.78 -8.97
C ALA A 82 -6.56 5.04 -9.57
N ALA A 83 -5.78 5.94 -10.20
CA ALA A 83 -6.32 7.13 -10.86
C ALA A 83 -7.30 6.77 -11.99
N VAL A 84 -6.96 5.77 -12.81
CA VAL A 84 -7.85 5.25 -13.86
C VAL A 84 -9.15 4.70 -13.25
N ALA A 85 -9.06 3.91 -12.18
CA ALA A 85 -10.23 3.34 -11.52
C ALA A 85 -11.12 4.41 -10.85
N LEU A 86 -10.53 5.42 -10.19
CA LEU A 86 -11.26 6.56 -9.64
C LEU A 86 -11.99 7.33 -10.74
N SER A 87 -11.32 7.59 -11.87
CA SER A 87 -11.92 8.30 -13.00
C SER A 87 -13.12 7.55 -13.58
N LYS A 88 -13.04 6.22 -13.72
CA LYS A 88 -14.16 5.38 -14.16
C LYS A 88 -15.38 5.47 -13.23
N ASN A 89 -15.15 5.77 -11.95
CA ASN A 89 -16.17 5.93 -10.92
C ASN A 89 -16.54 7.41 -10.66
N GLY A 90 -16.20 8.31 -11.59
CA GLY A 90 -16.63 9.70 -11.58
C GLY A 90 -15.81 10.62 -10.67
N LEU A 91 -14.58 10.23 -10.30
CA LEU A 91 -13.60 11.10 -9.64
C LEU A 91 -12.31 11.17 -10.47
N ASN A 92 -12.19 12.18 -11.31
CA ASN A 92 -10.98 12.40 -12.10
C ASN A 92 -9.93 13.16 -11.26
N VAL A 93 -8.82 12.52 -10.96
CA VAL A 93 -7.74 13.07 -10.12
C VAL A 93 -6.41 13.08 -10.87
N PRO A 94 -5.56 14.11 -10.67
CA PRO A 94 -4.20 14.09 -11.18
C PRO A 94 -3.34 13.04 -10.45
N PHE A 95 -2.27 12.60 -11.10
CA PHE A 95 -1.28 11.71 -10.50
C PHE A 95 0.14 12.11 -10.88
N PHE A 96 1.09 11.70 -10.05
CA PHE A 96 2.52 11.90 -10.27
C PHE A 96 3.35 10.89 -9.49
N PHE A 97 4.65 10.89 -9.76
CA PHE A 97 5.62 10.02 -9.10
C PHE A 97 7.02 10.64 -9.14
N ASN A 98 7.91 10.15 -8.29
CA ASN A 98 9.31 10.58 -8.31
C ASN A 98 10.19 9.72 -9.22
N ARG A 99 11.36 10.25 -9.56
CA ARG A 99 12.52 9.52 -10.06
C ARG A 99 13.45 9.22 -8.89
N LYS A 100 14.27 8.18 -9.03
CA LYS A 100 15.37 7.91 -8.09
C LYS A 100 16.56 8.86 -8.29
N GLU A 101 16.72 9.39 -9.50
CA GLU A 101 17.78 10.34 -9.85
C GLU A 101 17.17 11.61 -10.45
N VAL A 102 17.69 12.76 -10.04
CA VAL A 102 17.29 14.06 -10.57
C VAL A 102 17.80 14.17 -12.01
N LYS A 103 16.94 14.59 -12.94
CA LYS A 103 17.40 14.94 -14.29
C LYS A 103 17.74 16.43 -14.36
N ASP A 104 18.84 16.71 -15.06
CA ASP A 104 19.41 18.03 -15.33
C ASP A 104 19.04 18.60 -16.72
N HIS A 105 18.21 17.88 -17.50
CA HIS A 105 17.78 18.29 -18.85
C HIS A 105 16.30 17.94 -19.13
N GLY A 106 15.66 18.66 -20.06
CA GLY A 106 14.23 18.55 -20.40
C GLY A 106 13.32 19.28 -19.40
N GLU A 107 12.17 18.71 -19.03
CA GLU A 107 11.32 19.24 -17.94
C GLU A 107 12.02 19.22 -16.56
N GLY A 108 13.18 18.56 -16.44
CA GLY A 108 14.04 18.58 -15.25
C GLY A 108 13.42 17.99 -13.99
N GLY A 109 14.16 18.04 -12.89
CA GLY A 109 13.64 17.76 -11.55
C GLY A 109 13.45 16.26 -11.22
N VAL A 110 12.79 16.04 -10.08
CA VAL A 110 12.57 14.72 -9.47
C VAL A 110 11.19 14.15 -9.79
N PHE A 111 10.21 14.98 -10.17
CA PHE A 111 8.82 14.55 -10.38
C PHE A 111 8.52 14.26 -11.86
N VAL A 112 7.53 13.40 -12.09
CA VAL A 112 6.96 13.09 -13.41
C VAL A 112 5.44 13.09 -13.27
N GLY A 113 4.76 13.78 -14.19
CA GLY A 113 3.31 13.96 -14.15
C GLY A 113 2.92 15.30 -13.53
N TYR A 114 1.78 15.34 -12.85
CA TYR A 114 1.26 16.57 -12.25
C TYR A 114 2.11 17.01 -11.05
N VAL A 115 2.58 18.25 -11.02
CA VAL A 115 3.26 18.79 -9.83
C VAL A 115 2.22 19.57 -9.01
N PRO A 116 1.85 19.11 -7.80
CA PRO A 116 0.85 19.79 -7.00
C PRO A 116 1.33 21.16 -6.52
N THR A 117 0.37 22.04 -6.31
CA THR A 117 0.54 23.44 -5.92
C THR A 117 0.02 23.68 -4.50
N GLU A 118 0.36 24.83 -3.93
CA GLU A 118 -0.04 25.20 -2.57
C GLU A 118 -1.54 25.00 -2.31
N GLY A 119 -1.86 24.37 -1.18
CA GLY A 119 -3.23 24.06 -0.77
C GLY A 119 -3.77 22.74 -1.31
N GLU A 120 -3.07 22.10 -2.26
CA GLU A 120 -3.43 20.76 -2.71
C GLU A 120 -2.94 19.68 -1.75
N GLU A 121 -3.71 18.59 -1.69
CA GLU A 121 -3.43 17.43 -0.86
C GLU A 121 -2.99 16.24 -1.70
N VAL A 122 -1.95 15.56 -1.24
CA VAL A 122 -1.38 14.37 -1.85
C VAL A 122 -1.85 13.12 -1.10
N VAL A 123 -2.21 12.09 -1.85
CA VAL A 123 -2.46 10.74 -1.34
C VAL A 123 -1.42 9.79 -1.90
N ILE A 124 -0.65 9.15 -1.02
CA ILE A 124 0.38 8.19 -1.42
C ILE A 124 -0.28 6.83 -1.67
N ILE A 125 0.04 6.21 -2.81
CA ILE A 125 -0.39 4.85 -3.17
C ILE A 125 0.85 3.95 -3.21
N GLU A 126 0.90 2.94 -2.33
CA GLU A 126 2.04 2.03 -2.20
C GLU A 126 1.59 0.57 -1.98
N ASP A 127 2.45 -0.42 -2.21
CA ASP A 127 2.12 -1.83 -2.05
C ASP A 127 1.97 -2.25 -0.56
N VAL A 128 3.07 -2.30 0.19
CA VAL A 128 3.09 -2.71 1.60
C VAL A 128 4.07 -1.85 2.38
N ILE A 129 3.74 -1.55 3.63
CA ILE A 129 4.70 -0.94 4.56
C ILE A 129 5.41 -2.05 5.31
N THR A 130 6.73 -2.11 5.14
CA THR A 130 7.61 -2.99 5.93
C THR A 130 8.20 -2.24 7.11
N ALA A 131 9.28 -1.50 6.89
CA ALA A 131 9.86 -0.60 7.88
C ALA A 131 9.46 0.87 7.67
N GLY A 132 8.57 1.16 6.71
CA GLY A 132 8.16 2.52 6.34
C GLY A 132 9.22 3.34 5.60
N THR A 133 10.34 2.75 5.19
CA THR A 133 11.44 3.45 4.50
C THR A 133 10.98 4.18 3.24
N ALA A 134 10.19 3.53 2.37
CA ALA A 134 9.69 4.14 1.14
C ALA A 134 8.80 5.37 1.42
N ILE A 135 7.99 5.33 2.49
CA ILE A 135 7.18 6.48 2.89
C ILE A 135 8.06 7.61 3.42
N ARG A 136 9.09 7.31 4.23
CA ARG A 136 10.02 8.35 4.73
C ARG A 136 10.79 9.02 3.59
N GLU A 137 11.31 8.25 2.65
CA GLU A 137 11.93 8.77 1.42
C GLU A 137 10.93 9.65 0.63
N SER A 138 9.67 9.21 0.54
CA SER A 138 8.62 9.98 -0.14
C SER A 138 8.35 11.30 0.58
N MET A 139 8.30 11.31 1.90
CA MET A 139 8.11 12.52 2.69
C MET A 139 9.26 13.52 2.54
N GLU A 140 10.51 13.05 2.50
CA GLU A 140 11.67 13.89 2.20
C GLU A 140 11.60 14.51 0.79
N ILE A 141 11.14 13.74 -0.20
CA ILE A 141 10.99 14.25 -1.57
C ILE A 141 9.84 15.27 -1.62
N LEU A 142 8.69 14.92 -1.05
CA LEU A 142 7.48 15.75 -1.07
C LEU A 142 7.62 17.04 -0.23
N SER A 143 8.50 17.07 0.77
CA SER A 143 8.74 18.29 1.55
C SER A 143 9.33 19.44 0.73
N HIS A 144 9.82 19.19 -0.50
CA HIS A 144 10.27 20.22 -1.42
C HIS A 144 9.10 20.94 -2.14
N LEU A 145 7.87 20.47 -1.97
CA LEU A 145 6.66 21.09 -2.54
C LEU A 145 6.02 21.99 -1.48
N GLU A 146 6.38 23.28 -1.52
CA GLU A 146 5.88 24.26 -0.56
C GLU A 146 4.34 24.36 -0.59
N GLY A 147 3.73 24.37 0.59
CA GLY A 147 2.27 24.49 0.73
C GLY A 147 1.46 23.24 0.38
N VAL A 148 2.10 22.16 -0.07
CA VAL A 148 1.47 20.86 -0.34
C VAL A 148 1.54 19.98 0.90
N LYS A 149 0.46 19.23 1.19
CA LYS A 149 0.40 18.32 2.34
C LYS A 149 0.05 16.91 1.93
N VAL A 150 0.59 15.92 2.62
CA VAL A 150 0.15 14.53 2.49
C VAL A 150 -1.06 14.31 3.38
N ALA A 151 -2.19 13.91 2.80
CA ALA A 151 -3.46 13.72 3.49
C ALA A 151 -3.68 12.28 3.96
N ALA A 152 -3.15 11.30 3.22
CA ALA A 152 -3.23 9.89 3.57
C ALA A 152 -2.21 9.06 2.78
N THR A 153 -1.98 7.84 3.27
CA THR A 153 -1.33 6.78 2.49
C THR A 153 -2.27 5.57 2.38
N PHE A 154 -2.35 4.95 1.22
CA PHE A 154 -3.06 3.68 1.01
C PHE A 154 -2.08 2.57 0.64
N ILE A 155 -2.25 1.42 1.28
CA ILE A 155 -1.55 0.18 0.97
C ILE A 155 -2.50 -0.99 0.74
N MET A 156 -2.02 -2.05 0.08
CA MET A 156 -2.86 -3.24 -0.12
C MET A 156 -2.99 -4.10 1.12
N VAL A 157 -1.90 -4.34 1.86
CA VAL A 157 -1.92 -5.26 3.01
C VAL A 157 -1.15 -4.66 4.19
N ASP A 158 -1.84 -4.48 5.32
CA ASP A 158 -1.19 -4.25 6.61
C ASP A 158 -0.82 -5.59 7.25
N ARG A 159 0.47 -5.80 7.48
CA ARG A 159 0.98 -7.05 8.08
C ARG A 159 0.82 -7.09 9.60
N LYS A 160 0.48 -5.97 10.24
CA LYS A 160 0.39 -5.81 11.71
C LYS A 160 1.66 -6.27 12.43
N GLU A 161 2.81 -6.12 11.79
CA GLU A 161 4.12 -6.52 12.32
C GLU A 161 4.86 -5.34 12.96
N LYS A 162 5.72 -5.66 13.93
CA LYS A 162 6.67 -4.71 14.51
C LYS A 162 7.60 -4.12 13.45
N GLY A 163 7.69 -2.79 13.43
CA GLY A 163 8.58 -1.99 12.60
C GLY A 163 10.02 -2.04 13.11
N GLN A 164 10.63 -0.86 13.30
CA GLN A 164 11.98 -0.76 13.89
C GLN A 164 11.95 -0.92 15.42
N GLY A 165 10.83 -0.56 16.06
CA GLY A 165 10.59 -0.73 17.49
C GLY A 165 9.54 -1.79 17.82
N GLU A 166 8.80 -1.56 18.91
CA GLU A 166 7.69 -2.43 19.35
C GLU A 166 6.34 -2.10 18.66
N LYS A 167 6.25 -0.91 18.05
CA LYS A 167 5.05 -0.43 17.34
C LYS A 167 4.98 -0.97 15.92
N GLY A 168 3.77 -0.91 15.35
CA GLY A 168 3.57 -1.24 13.95
C GLY A 168 4.15 -0.17 13.04
N ALA A 169 4.69 -0.56 11.90
CA ALA A 169 5.28 0.39 10.96
C ALA A 169 4.28 1.44 10.45
N MET A 170 2.98 1.10 10.34
CA MET A 170 1.93 2.09 10.03
C MET A 170 1.77 3.10 11.15
N GLN A 171 1.65 2.64 12.40
CA GLN A 171 1.53 3.52 13.58
C GLN A 171 2.74 4.45 13.72
N GLU A 172 3.95 3.95 13.49
CA GLU A 172 5.17 4.77 13.48
C GLU A 172 5.08 5.90 12.43
N ILE A 173 4.55 5.63 11.24
CA ILE A 173 4.37 6.62 10.17
C ILE A 173 3.28 7.64 10.53
N GLU A 174 2.14 7.18 11.05
CA GLU A 174 1.03 8.05 11.45
C GLU A 174 1.45 9.02 12.55
N GLU A 175 2.15 8.53 13.58
CA GLU A 175 2.67 9.38 14.67
C GLU A 175 3.74 10.35 14.19
N GLN A 176 4.61 9.90 13.27
CA GLN A 176 5.72 10.72 12.79
C GLN A 176 5.26 11.86 11.87
N PHE A 177 4.27 11.61 11.01
CA PHE A 177 3.89 12.55 9.94
C PHE A 177 2.49 13.14 10.07
N GLY A 178 1.67 12.65 11.00
CA GLY A 178 0.37 13.23 11.32
C GLY A 178 -0.72 13.02 10.28
N PHE A 179 -0.57 12.04 9.38
CA PHE A 179 -1.62 11.62 8.44
C PHE A 179 -1.95 10.13 8.63
N PRO A 180 -3.20 9.71 8.37
CA PRO A 180 -3.60 8.31 8.48
C PRO A 180 -2.99 7.44 7.37
N VAL A 181 -2.73 6.18 7.73
CA VAL A 181 -2.39 5.14 6.77
C VAL A 181 -3.52 4.11 6.73
N TYR A 182 -4.04 3.85 5.53
CA TYR A 182 -5.12 2.90 5.30
C TYR A 182 -4.60 1.67 4.56
N SER A 183 -5.12 0.50 4.90
CA SER A 183 -4.92 -0.73 4.15
C SER A 183 -6.23 -1.24 3.57
N ILE A 184 -6.17 -1.90 2.41
CA ILE A 184 -7.35 -2.58 1.84
C ILE A 184 -7.76 -3.76 2.74
N VAL A 185 -6.79 -4.58 3.13
CA VAL A 185 -6.94 -5.64 4.13
C VAL A 185 -5.77 -5.62 5.11
N ASP A 186 -5.93 -6.31 6.24
CA ASP A 186 -4.82 -6.64 7.12
C ASP A 186 -4.63 -8.16 7.29
N VAL A 187 -3.60 -8.56 8.04
CA VAL A 187 -3.30 -9.97 8.30
C VAL A 187 -4.43 -10.69 9.04
N TYR A 188 -5.25 -9.99 9.83
CA TYR A 188 -6.38 -10.60 10.53
C TYR A 188 -7.54 -10.86 9.58
N ASP A 189 -7.77 -9.98 8.60
CA ASP A 189 -8.67 -10.28 7.49
C ASP A 189 -8.18 -11.53 6.72
N ILE A 190 -6.87 -11.66 6.47
CA ILE A 190 -6.30 -12.86 5.82
C ILE A 190 -6.54 -14.12 6.68
N ILE A 191 -6.33 -14.05 8.00
CA ILE A 191 -6.60 -15.18 8.90
C ILE A 191 -8.08 -15.56 8.85
N GLU A 192 -9.00 -14.61 8.98
CA GLU A 192 -10.44 -14.87 8.93
C GLU A 192 -10.85 -15.48 7.58
N TYR A 193 -10.23 -15.06 6.47
CA TYR A 193 -10.46 -15.64 5.15
C TYR A 193 -10.04 -17.12 5.11
N LEU A 194 -8.84 -17.41 5.61
CA LEU A 194 -8.27 -18.77 5.59
C LEU A 194 -9.03 -19.73 6.49
N GLU A 195 -9.52 -19.28 7.64
CA GLU A 195 -10.32 -20.07 8.59
C GLU A 195 -11.64 -20.59 8.00
N ALA A 196 -12.10 -20.02 6.88
CA ALA A 196 -13.30 -20.49 6.19
C ALA A 196 -13.13 -21.86 5.50
N ASP A 197 -11.90 -22.34 5.31
CA ASP A 197 -11.60 -23.64 4.70
C ASP A 197 -10.64 -24.45 5.58
N PRO A 198 -11.07 -25.62 6.11
CA PRO A 198 -10.24 -26.46 6.97
C PRO A 198 -8.87 -26.84 6.39
N LYS A 199 -8.70 -26.84 5.06
CA LYS A 199 -7.40 -27.14 4.43
C LYS A 199 -6.30 -26.14 4.81
N ASN A 200 -6.68 -24.95 5.28
CA ASN A 200 -5.75 -23.87 5.62
C ASN A 200 -5.34 -23.87 7.11
N GLU A 201 -5.78 -24.84 7.92
CA GLU A 201 -5.55 -24.88 9.36
C GLU A 201 -4.06 -24.73 9.73
N GLU A 202 -3.16 -25.40 8.99
CA GLU A 202 -1.72 -25.28 9.19
C GLU A 202 -1.22 -23.85 8.92
N ASN A 203 -1.64 -23.24 7.81
CA ASN A 203 -1.23 -21.87 7.45
C ASN A 203 -1.72 -20.85 8.48
N VAL A 204 -2.97 -20.98 8.94
CA VAL A 204 -3.55 -20.13 10.00
C VAL A 204 -2.71 -20.26 11.29
N THR A 205 -2.41 -21.49 11.70
CA THR A 205 -1.60 -21.76 12.90
C THR A 205 -0.21 -21.12 12.79
N ARG A 206 0.45 -21.29 11.64
CA ARG A 206 1.78 -20.72 11.39
C ARG A 206 1.77 -19.18 11.42
N ILE A 207 0.75 -18.54 10.83
CA ILE A 207 0.61 -17.08 10.86
C ILE A 207 0.36 -16.58 12.30
N LYS A 208 -0.56 -17.20 13.04
CA LYS A 208 -0.83 -16.82 14.44
C LYS A 208 0.40 -16.94 15.33
N ASN A 209 1.15 -18.04 15.19
CA ASN A 209 2.41 -18.24 15.93
C ASN A 209 3.46 -17.18 15.57
N TYR A 210 3.55 -16.81 14.28
CA TYR A 210 4.45 -15.75 13.84
C TYR A 210 4.07 -14.39 14.45
N LEU A 211 2.78 -14.03 14.45
CA LEU A 211 2.27 -12.77 15.00
C LEU A 211 2.37 -12.71 16.53
N ALA A 212 2.27 -13.83 17.24
CA ALA A 212 2.47 -13.85 18.70
C ALA A 212 3.87 -13.34 19.12
N VAL A 213 4.87 -13.49 18.25
CA VAL A 213 6.25 -13.04 18.47
C VAL A 213 6.54 -11.70 17.79
N ASN A 214 6.09 -11.54 16.55
CA ASN A 214 6.47 -10.42 15.67
C ASN A 214 5.36 -9.40 15.43
N GLY A 215 4.15 -9.64 15.95
CA GLY A 215 3.03 -8.72 15.87
C GLY A 215 3.30 -7.45 16.65
N ALA A 216 2.89 -6.32 16.09
CA ALA A 216 2.96 -5.03 16.75
C ALA A 216 2.07 -5.02 18.00
N LYS A 217 2.53 -4.38 19.08
CA LYS A 217 1.66 -4.04 20.20
C LYS A 217 0.84 -2.81 19.82
N ALA A 218 -0.45 -2.84 20.16
CA ALA A 218 -1.34 -1.69 20.02
C ALA A 218 -0.88 -0.52 20.89
#